data_AF-A0A0G0XRS0-F1
#
_entry.id   AF-A0A0G0XRS0-F1
#
_cell.length_a   1.000
_cell.length_b   1.000
_cell.length_c   1.000
_cell.angle_alpha   90.00
_cell.angle_beta   90.00
_cell.angle_gamma   90.00
#
_symmetry.space_group_name_H-M   'P 1'
#
loop_
_entity.id
_entity.type
_entity.pdbx_description
1 polymer ?
#
loop_
_entity_poly.entity_id
_entity_poly.type
_entity_poly.pdbx_seq_one_letter_code
_entity_poly.pdbx_strand_id
1 'polypeptide(L)'
;MSAKTTSKINFAKSYDELQKLVEWFEKGDVDLEEGVKKFEDGIKLVGELKKYLGNIEAKVKQIKAKFENNTEEDDDEEEKDGKLF
;
A
#
# COMPACT_ATOMS: atom_id res chain seq x y z
N MET A 1 -1.84 29.84 1.42
CA MET A 1 -1.33 28.55 1.93
C MET A 1 -1.68 27.48 0.89
N SER A 2 -0.77 27.16 -0.04
CA SER A 2 -1.05 26.19 -1.11
C SER A 2 -0.95 24.77 -0.55
N ALA A 3 -2.06 24.04 -0.60
CA ALA A 3 -2.12 22.65 -0.17
C ALA A 3 -1.17 21.82 -1.05
N LYS A 4 -0.16 21.23 -0.42
CA LYS A 4 0.78 20.28 -1.02
C LYS A 4 -0.01 19.05 -1.46
N THR A 5 -0.49 19.07 -2.70
CA THR A 5 -1.08 17.91 -3.36
C THR A 5 -0.03 16.82 -3.38
N THR A 6 -0.22 15.84 -2.49
CA THR A 6 0.61 14.65 -2.46
C THR A 6 0.35 13.97 -3.80
N SER A 7 1.32 14.01 -4.71
CA SER A 7 1.20 13.38 -6.03
C SER A 7 0.89 11.91 -5.78
N LYS A 8 -0.36 11.54 -6.06
CA LYS A 8 -0.81 10.16 -5.92
C LYS A 8 -0.08 9.41 -7.03
N ILE A 9 0.92 8.61 -6.66
CA ILE A 9 1.60 7.69 -7.58
C ILE A 9 0.52 6.95 -8.37
N ASN A 10 0.66 6.98 -9.69
CA ASN A 10 -0.14 6.14 -10.57
C ASN A 10 0.54 4.77 -10.63
N PHE A 11 0.09 3.85 -9.77
CA PHE A 11 0.68 2.53 -9.62
C PHE A 11 0.81 1.80 -10.96
N ALA A 12 -0.24 1.81 -11.79
CA ALA A 12 -0.23 1.13 -13.08
C ALA A 12 0.86 1.68 -14.01
N LYS A 13 1.01 3.02 -14.07
CA LYS A 13 2.05 3.66 -14.86
C LYS A 13 3.45 3.34 -14.35
N SER A 14 3.66 3.43 -13.04
CA SER A 14 4.95 3.12 -12.42
C SER A 14 5.33 1.64 -12.55
N TYR A 15 4.34 0.74 -12.52
CA TYR A 15 4.57 -0.69 -12.74
C TYR A 15 4.93 -0.98 -14.20
N ASP A 16 4.25 -0.36 -15.16
CA ASP A 16 4.58 -0.46 -16.59
C ASP A 16 6.00 0.06 -16.90
N GLU A 17 6.40 1.17 -16.27
CA GLU A 17 7.79 1.68 -16.36
C GLU A 17 8.81 0.69 -15.81
N LEU A 18 8.48 -0.01 -14.71
CA LEU A 18 9.36 -1.05 -14.15
C LEU A 18 9.48 -2.24 -15.09
N GLN A 19 8.39 -2.68 -15.71
CA GLN A 19 8.41 -3.79 -16.68
C GLN A 19 9.29 -3.44 -17.88
N LYS A 20 9.17 -2.23 -18.43
CA LYS A 20 10.03 -1.73 -19.52
C LYS A 20 11.51 -1.72 -19.14
N LEU A 21 11.81 -1.41 -17.88
CA LEU A 21 13.18 -1.45 -17.37
C LEU A 21 13.73 -2.88 -17.35
N VAL A 22 12.93 -3.84 -16.87
CA VAL A 22 13.27 -5.26 -16.85
C VAL A 22 13.49 -5.79 -18.27
N GLU A 23 12.55 -5.52 -19.18
CA GLU A 23 12.67 -5.89 -20.59
C GLU A 23 13.94 -5.32 -21.24
N TRP A 24 14.36 -4.11 -20.84
CA TRP A 24 15.61 -3.53 -21.32
C TRP A 24 16.83 -4.30 -20.82
N PHE A 25 16.86 -4.72 -19.55
CA PHE A 25 17.94 -5.55 -19.01
C PHE A 25 18.00 -6.95 -19.63
N GLU A 26 16.88 -7.49 -20.08
CA GLU A 26 16.80 -8.82 -20.71
C GLU A 26 17.29 -8.86 -22.16
N LYS A 27 17.42 -7.70 -22.83
CA LYS A 27 17.86 -7.62 -24.25
C LYS A 27 19.32 -8.04 -24.47
N GLY A 28 20.12 -8.19 -23.42
CA GLY A 28 21.44 -8.82 -23.46
C GLY A 28 22.59 -7.97 -24.02
N ASP A 29 22.33 -7.04 -24.94
CA ASP A 29 23.32 -6.05 -25.41
C ASP A 29 23.12 -4.74 -24.64
N VAL A 30 23.76 -4.67 -23.47
CA VAL A 30 23.51 -3.65 -22.46
C VAL A 30 24.77 -2.81 -22.28
N ASP A 31 24.68 -1.51 -22.59
CA ASP A 31 25.71 -0.55 -22.22
C ASP A 31 25.80 -0.45 -20.68
N LEU A 32 26.99 -0.65 -20.12
CA LEU A 32 27.18 -0.71 -18.68
C LEU A 32 26.89 0.63 -17.99
N GLU A 33 27.22 1.77 -18.61
CA GLU A 33 26.94 3.09 -18.05
C GLU A 33 25.45 3.41 -18.06
N GLU A 34 24.74 3.05 -19.14
CA GLU A 34 23.29 3.12 -19.21
C GLU A 34 22.63 2.17 -18.20
N GLY A 35 23.20 0.97 -18.03
CA GLY A 35 22.75 -0.03 -17.07
C GLY A 35 22.77 0.47 -15.63
N VAL A 36 23.84 1.16 -15.22
CA VAL A 36 23.92 1.78 -13.89
C VAL A 36 22.83 2.82 -13.69
N LYS A 37 22.60 3.71 -14.67
CA LYS A 37 21.55 4.73 -14.57
C LYS A 37 20.16 4.12 -14.46
N LYS A 38 19.85 3.13 -15.30
CA LYS A 38 18.57 2.42 -15.27
C LYS A 38 18.38 1.65 -13.97
N PHE A 39 19.44 1.08 -13.41
CA PHE A 39 19.37 0.40 -12.12
C PHE A 39 19.01 1.38 -10.99
N GLU A 40 19.62 2.56 -10.94
CA GLU A 40 19.27 3.60 -9.97
C GLU A 40 17.82 4.05 -10.09
N ASP A 41 17.32 4.23 -11.32
CA ASP A 41 15.93 4.60 -11.57
C ASP A 41 14.97 3.47 -11.18
N GLY A 42 15.34 2.21 -11.45
CA GLY A 42 14.61 1.03 -11.00
C GLY A 42 14.51 0.93 -9.48
N ILE A 43 15.59 1.21 -8.74
CA ILE A 43 15.59 1.23 -7.27
C ILE A 43 14.60 2.27 -6.74
N LYS A 44 14.61 3.49 -7.30
CA LYS A 44 13.69 4.57 -6.90
C LYS A 44 12.24 4.15 -7.16
N LEU A 45 11.96 3.65 -8.36
CA LEU A 45 10.63 3.23 -8.81
C LEU A 45 10.07 2.10 -7.93
N VAL A 46 10.87 1.08 -7.64
CA VAL A 46 10.50 -0.01 -6.71
C VAL A 46 10.25 0.52 -5.30
N GLY A 47 11.04 1.48 -4.82
CA GLY A 47 10.83 2.12 -3.53
C GLY A 47 9.46 2.81 -3.44
N GLU A 48 9.06 3.54 -4.48
CA GLU A 48 7.76 4.20 -4.55
C GLU A 48 6.60 3.21 -4.60
N LEU A 49 6.72 2.16 -5.43
CA LEU A 49 5.73 1.08 -5.53
C LEU A 49 5.54 0.36 -4.19
N LYS A 50 6.62 0.01 -3.49
CA LYS A 50 6.58 -0.62 -2.16
C LYS A 50 5.89 0.28 -1.14
N LYS A 51 6.21 1.58 -1.13
CA LYS A 51 5.57 2.54 -0.24
C LYS A 51 4.07 2.66 -0.51
N TYR A 52 3.66 2.69 -1.78
CA TYR A 52 2.26 2.69 -2.16
C TYR A 52 1.54 1.44 -1.65
N LEU A 53 2.09 0.25 -1.91
CA LEU A 53 1.50 -1.02 -1.47
C LEU A 53 1.38 -1.09 0.05
N GLY A 54 2.40 -0.66 0.80
CA GLY A 54 2.34 -0.61 2.26
C GLY A 54 1.21 0.31 2.78
N ASN A 55 1.00 1.46 2.13
CA ASN A 55 -0.11 2.35 2.49
C ASN A 55 -1.48 1.71 2.21
N ILE A 56 -1.61 0.99 1.09
CA ILE A 56 -2.85 0.27 0.76
C ILE A 56 -3.09 -0.88 1.75
N GLU A 57 -2.06 -1.65 2.08
CA GLU A 57 -2.15 -2.74 3.06
C GLU A 57 -2.58 -2.21 4.44
N ALA A 58 -1.97 -1.11 4.91
CA ALA A 58 -2.35 -0.46 6.16
C ALA A 58 -3.82 -0.01 6.13
N LYS A 59 -4.27 0.58 5.01
CA LYS A 59 -5.68 0.98 4.84
C LYS A 59 -6.62 -0.23 4.88
N VAL A 60 -6.27 -1.34 4.23
CA VAL A 60 -7.06 -2.58 4.27
C VAL A 60 -7.15 -3.13 5.70
N LYS A 61 -6.03 -3.16 6.44
CA LYS A 61 -6.02 -3.58 7.86
C LYS A 61 -6.93 -2.71 8.73
N GLN A 62 -6.87 -1.39 8.55
CA GLN A 62 -7.77 -0.47 9.27
C GLN A 62 -9.24 -0.71 8.95
N ILE A 63 -9.57 -0.99 7.68
CA ILE A 63 -10.95 -1.30 7.27
C ILE A 63 -11.40 -2.59 7.96
N LYS A 64 -10.60 -3.67 7.91
CA LYS A 64 -10.92 -4.94 8.58
C LYS A 64 -11.16 -4.77 10.08
N ALA A 65 -10.23 -4.10 10.77
CA ALA A 65 -10.34 -3.86 12.21
C ALA A 65 -11.62 -3.07 12.58
N LYS A 66 -12.05 -2.11 11.74
CA LYS A 66 -13.31 -1.37 11.96
C LYS A 66 -14.54 -2.26 11.85
N PHE A 67 -14.53 -3.25 10.96
CA PHE A 67 -15.64 -4.19 10.82
C PHE A 67 -15.62 -5.27 11.90
N GLU A 68 -14.43 -5.73 12.32
CA GLU A 68 -14.30 -6.71 13.41
C GLU A 68 -14.77 -6.13 14.76
N ASN A 69 -14.41 -4.88 15.09
CA ASN A 69 -14.88 -4.21 16.31
C ASN A 69 -16.37 -3.81 16.28
N ASN A 70 -17.07 -3.98 15.16
CA ASN A 70 -18.50 -3.71 15.05
C ASN A 70 -19.34 -4.98 15.23
N THR A 71 -18.75 -6.03 15.82
CA THR A 71 -19.38 -7.34 16.09
C THR A 71 -19.40 -7.70 17.58
N GLU A 72 -19.02 -6.76 18.47
CA GLU A 72 -19.09 -6.93 19.93
C GLU A 72 -19.89 -5.78 20.57
N GLU A 73 -21.12 -5.59 20.12
CA GLU A 73 -22.17 -4.86 20.83
C GLU A 73 -23.46 -5.64 20.53
N ASP A 74 -23.83 -6.61 21.38
CA ASP A 74 -25.19 -7.18 21.54
C ASP A 74 -25.13 -8.51 22.34
N ASP A 75 -24.65 -8.50 23.59
CA ASP A 75 -24.85 -9.63 24.52
C ASP A 75 -24.68 -9.23 26.01
N ASP A 76 -25.25 -8.09 26.42
CA ASP A 76 -25.47 -7.77 27.84
C ASP A 76 -26.83 -7.05 28.03
N GLU A 77 -27.93 -7.71 27.64
CA GLU A 77 -29.24 -7.58 28.32
C GLU A 77 -29.24 -8.61 29.47
N GLU A 78 -29.55 -8.37 30.75
CA GLU A 78 -30.26 -7.31 31.45
C GLU A 78 -29.69 -7.10 32.88
N GLU A 79 -29.68 -5.86 33.36
CA GLU A 79 -29.54 -5.53 34.78
C GLU A 79 -30.83 -5.87 35.55
N LYS A 80 -30.68 -6.71 36.59
CA LYS A 80 -31.34 -6.64 37.92
C LYS A 80 -32.87 -6.46 37.98
N ASP A 81 -33.54 -7.46 38.54
CA ASP A 81 -34.50 -7.16 39.61
C ASP A 81 -34.55 -8.23 40.71
N GLY A 82 -34.67 -7.75 41.94
CA GLY A 82 -34.50 -8.53 43.15
C GLY A 82 -35.63 -9.53 43.41
N LYS A 83 -35.26 -10.63 44.08
CA LYS A 83 -36.14 -11.25 45.06
C LYS A 83 -35.45 -11.21 46.41
N LEU A 84 -35.86 -10.22 47.21
CA LEU A 84 -36.16 -10.45 48.62
C LEU A 84 -36.89 -11.79 48.72
N PHE A 85 -36.31 -12.77 49.40
CA PHE A 85 -36.87 -13.59 50.48
C PHE A 85 -35.85 -14.66 50.86
#